data_AF-A0AB39VIC4-F1
#
_entry.id   AF-A0AB39VIC4-F1
#
_cell.length_a   1.000
_cell.length_b   1.000
_cell.length_c   1.000
_cell.angle_alpha   90.00
_cell.angle_beta   90.00
_cell.angle_gamma   90.00
#
_symmetry.space_group_name_H-M   'P 1'
#
loop_
_entity.id
_entity.type
_entity.pdbx_description
1 polymer ?
#
loop_
_entity_poly.entity_id
_entity_poly.type
_entity_poly.pdbx_seq_one_letter_code
_entity_poly.pdbx_strand_id
1 'polypeptide(L)'
;MKKKLAILLGVLAISSMSFGATDKKGTSSIENSLNNLEKQLTDLQKMEDQKFAQEEAKAAAAQQKIDEYSKIQATIDERISTIESSAQTSIFGKEFKTKASEYKALSNQIAKEIENQQKIIDNFELLKSLR
;
A
#
# COMPACT_ATOMS: atom_id res chain seq x y z
N MET A 1 -6.88 23.44 6.87
CA MET A 1 -7.33 23.20 5.48
C MET A 1 -7.76 21.75 5.35
N LYS A 2 -9.07 21.50 5.18
CA LYS A 2 -9.65 20.16 5.08
C LYS A 2 -9.38 19.63 3.66
N LYS A 3 -8.34 18.82 3.47
CA LYS A 3 -8.12 18.12 2.19
C LYS A 3 -8.93 16.82 2.23
N LYS A 4 -10.05 16.82 1.50
CA LYS A 4 -10.85 15.63 1.22
C LYS A 4 -9.97 14.68 0.40
N LEU A 5 -9.33 13.69 1.04
CA LEU A 5 -8.81 12.54 0.32
C LEU A 5 -10.04 11.74 -0.12
N ALA A 6 -10.27 11.75 -1.44
CA ALA A 6 -11.24 10.90 -2.09
C ALA A 6 -10.81 9.44 -1.85
N ILE A 7 -11.34 8.86 -0.78
CA ILE A 7 -11.29 7.42 -0.54
C ILE A 7 -12.12 6.80 -1.67
N LEU A 8 -11.44 6.28 -2.67
CA LEU A 8 -12.03 5.51 -3.75
C LEU A 8 -12.40 4.12 -3.21
N LEU A 9 -13.36 4.08 -2.28
CA LEU A 9 -14.09 2.86 -1.90
C LEU A 9 -15.06 2.55 -3.05
N GLY A 10 -14.49 2.02 -4.13
CA GLY A 10 -15.21 1.60 -5.32
C GLY A 10 -16.13 0.41 -5.04
N VAL A 11 -17.35 0.73 -4.59
CA VAL A 11 -18.62 0.05 -4.84
C VAL A 11 -18.61 -1.47 -4.61
N LEU A 12 -18.95 -1.87 -3.39
CA LEU A 12 -19.59 -3.16 -3.13
C LEU A 12 -21.01 -3.08 -3.73
N ALA A 13 -21.16 -3.41 -5.00
CA ALA A 13 -22.47 -3.56 -5.64
C ALA A 13 -23.16 -4.79 -5.05
N ILE A 14 -23.76 -4.63 -3.86
CA ILE A 14 -24.68 -5.63 -3.32
C ILE A 14 -25.93 -5.52 -4.18
N SER A 15 -26.02 -6.41 -5.18
CA SER A 15 -27.22 -6.64 -5.97
C SER A 15 -28.38 -6.92 -5.02
N SER A 16 -29.23 -5.92 -4.78
CA SER A 16 -30.45 -6.04 -3.99
C SER A 16 -31.41 -7.00 -4.69
N MET A 17 -31.36 -8.29 -4.33
CA MET A 17 -32.37 -9.25 -4.80
C MET A 17 -33.66 -8.99 -4.04
N SER A 18 -34.64 -8.47 -4.77
CA SER A 18 -36.02 -8.26 -4.34
C SER A 18 -36.62 -9.55 -3.79
N PHE A 19 -37.09 -9.52 -2.55
CA PHE A 19 -37.98 -10.53 -1.98
C PHE A 19 -39.37 -10.40 -2.62
N GLY A 20 -39.47 -10.82 -3.89
CA GLY A 20 -40.73 -10.98 -4.59
C GLY A 20 -41.38 -12.29 -4.21
N ALA A 21 -42.42 -12.23 -3.38
CA ALA A 21 -43.24 -13.36 -2.99
C ALA A 21 -43.98 -13.96 -4.18
N THR A 22 -43.83 -15.27 -4.42
CA THR A 22 -44.91 -16.13 -4.93
C THR A 22 -44.66 -17.61 -4.60
N ASP A 23 -45.71 -18.20 -4.03
CA ASP A 23 -46.10 -19.61 -4.07
C ASP A 23 -45.73 -20.59 -2.95
N LYS A 24 -46.80 -21.28 -2.53
CA LYS A 24 -46.96 -22.19 -1.41
C LYS A 24 -46.03 -23.41 -1.50
N LYS A 25 -44.81 -23.26 -0.98
CA LYS A 25 -43.93 -24.30 -0.38
C LYS A 25 -43.18 -23.68 0.83
N GLY A 26 -43.97 -23.11 1.75
CA GLY A 26 -43.59 -21.98 2.61
C GLY A 26 -42.52 -22.21 3.68
N THR A 27 -42.11 -23.44 3.99
CA THR A 27 -41.06 -23.69 5.00
C THR A 27 -39.70 -23.92 4.34
N SER A 28 -39.62 -24.75 3.30
CA SER A 28 -38.33 -25.04 2.62
C SER A 28 -37.77 -23.83 1.85
N SER A 29 -38.61 -22.91 1.35
CA SER A 29 -38.15 -21.76 0.56
C SER A 29 -37.56 -20.64 1.42
N ILE A 30 -38.14 -20.39 2.60
CA ILE A 30 -37.66 -19.37 3.54
C ILE A 30 -36.39 -19.87 4.25
N GLU A 31 -36.36 -21.12 4.70
CA GLU A 31 -35.17 -21.75 5.30
C GLU A 31 -33.99 -21.77 4.31
N ASN A 32 -34.24 -22.12 3.03
CA ASN A 32 -33.19 -22.05 2.00
C ASN A 32 -32.69 -20.62 1.75
N SER A 33 -33.56 -19.62 1.82
CA SER A 33 -33.18 -18.21 1.67
C SER A 33 -32.34 -17.74 2.87
N LEU A 34 -32.72 -18.11 4.09
CA LEU A 34 -31.96 -17.83 5.31
C LEU A 34 -30.57 -18.49 5.24
N ASN A 35 -30.51 -19.79 4.92
CA ASN A 35 -29.24 -20.52 4.77
C ASN A 35 -28.32 -19.89 3.71
N ASN A 36 -28.88 -19.40 2.60
CA ASN A 36 -28.12 -18.69 1.58
C ASN A 36 -27.59 -17.34 2.09
N LEU A 37 -28.38 -16.58 2.84
CA LEU A 37 -27.95 -15.33 3.46
C LEU A 37 -26.85 -15.56 4.51
N GLU A 38 -26.99 -16.57 5.36
CA GLU A 38 -25.97 -16.95 6.35
C GLU A 38 -24.66 -17.37 5.67
N LYS A 39 -24.76 -18.13 4.58
CA LYS A 39 -23.61 -18.47 3.75
C LYS A 39 -22.96 -17.23 3.14
N GLN A 40 -23.74 -16.31 2.58
CA GLN A 40 -23.21 -15.06 2.02
C GLN A 40 -22.54 -14.19 3.08
N LEU A 41 -23.11 -14.12 4.29
CA LEU A 41 -22.52 -13.40 5.41
C LEU A 41 -21.17 -14.04 5.82
N THR A 42 -21.12 -15.36 5.92
CA THR A 42 -19.89 -16.09 6.24
C THR A 42 -18.82 -15.90 5.16
N ASP A 43 -19.22 -15.94 3.89
CA ASP A 43 -18.33 -15.69 2.75
C ASP A 43 -17.79 -14.24 2.78
N LEU A 44 -18.64 -13.26 3.11
CA LEU A 44 -18.22 -11.86 3.28
C LEU A 44 -17.19 -11.69 4.39
N GLN A 45 -17.44 -12.27 5.57
CA GLN A 45 -16.51 -12.22 6.70
C GLN A 45 -15.16 -12.85 6.33
N LYS A 46 -15.18 -14.01 5.66
CA LYS A 46 -13.97 -14.68 5.18
C LYS A 46 -13.20 -13.82 4.17
N MET A 47 -13.91 -13.17 3.24
CA MET A 47 -13.27 -12.28 2.26
C MET A 47 -12.66 -11.05 2.94
N GLU A 48 -13.31 -10.48 3.94
CA GLU A 48 -12.79 -9.37 4.73
C GLU A 48 -11.50 -9.77 5.46
N ASP A 49 -11.49 -10.92 6.15
CA ASP A 49 -10.30 -11.45 6.82
C ASP A 49 -9.14 -11.69 5.85
N GLN A 50 -9.42 -12.29 4.69
CA GLN A 50 -8.42 -12.52 3.65
C GLN A 50 -7.86 -11.21 3.10
N LYS A 51 -8.70 -10.21 2.89
CA LYS A 51 -8.26 -8.88 2.44
C LYS A 51 -7.41 -8.18 3.49
N PHE A 52 -7.81 -8.25 4.76
CA PHE A 52 -7.03 -7.70 5.86
C PHE A 52 -5.63 -8.33 5.93
N ALA A 53 -5.54 -9.65 5.92
CA ALA A 53 -4.26 -10.37 5.94
C ALA A 53 -3.39 -10.06 4.71
N GLN A 54 -4.01 -9.86 3.55
CA GLN A 54 -3.31 -9.44 2.34
C GLN A 54 -2.69 -8.03 2.49
N GLU A 55 -3.43 -7.07 3.04
CA GLU A 55 -2.92 -5.72 3.28
C GLU A 55 -1.84 -5.70 4.38
N GLU A 56 -1.97 -6.54 5.41
CA GLU A 56 -0.94 -6.72 6.44
C GLU A 56 0.38 -7.21 5.82
N ALA A 57 0.32 -8.23 4.96
CA ALA A 57 1.49 -8.76 4.28
C ALA A 57 2.14 -7.71 3.34
N LYS A 58 1.34 -6.87 2.67
CA LYS A 58 1.84 -5.76 1.85
C LYS A 58 2.54 -4.70 2.69
N ALA A 59 1.98 -4.33 3.85
CA ALA A 59 2.60 -3.38 4.76
C ALA A 59 3.93 -3.91 5.32
N ALA A 60 3.98 -5.20 5.70
CA ALA A 60 5.23 -5.83 6.13
C ALA A 60 6.30 -5.84 5.02
N ALA A 61 5.91 -6.16 3.79
CA ALA A 61 6.82 -6.10 2.64
C ALA A 61 7.28 -4.67 2.32
N ALA A 62 6.39 -3.67 2.48
CA ALA A 62 6.74 -2.26 2.31
C ALA A 62 7.78 -1.82 3.36
N GLN A 63 7.64 -2.24 4.62
CA GLN A 63 8.63 -1.96 5.66
C GLN A 63 10.00 -2.56 5.32
N GLN A 64 10.06 -3.82 4.85
CA GLN A 64 11.31 -4.44 4.41
C GLN A 64 11.99 -3.64 3.28
N LYS A 65 11.22 -3.13 2.32
CA LYS A 65 11.74 -2.28 1.24
C LYS A 65 12.26 -0.94 1.75
N ILE A 66 11.58 -0.32 2.72
CA ILE A 66 12.07 0.92 3.36
C ILE A 66 13.43 0.66 4.02
N ASP A 67 13.58 -0.45 4.73
CA ASP A 67 14.83 -0.81 5.40
C ASP A 67 15.97 -1.04 4.38
N GLU A 68 15.68 -1.70 3.26
CA GLU A 68 16.62 -1.89 2.16
C GLU A 68 17.03 -0.56 1.51
N TYR A 69 16.05 0.26 1.14
CA TYR A 69 16.28 1.57 0.53
C TYR A 69 17.05 2.52 1.45
N SER A 70 16.79 2.49 2.76
CA SER A 70 17.51 3.29 3.74
C SER A 70 19.01 2.93 3.79
N LYS A 71 19.36 1.64 3.67
CA LYS A 71 20.77 1.20 3.58
C LYS A 71 21.45 1.68 2.30
N ILE A 72 20.73 1.62 1.17
CA ILE A 72 21.23 2.10 -0.11
C ILE A 72 21.42 3.62 -0.05
N GLN A 73 20.49 4.35 0.54
CA GLN A 73 20.57 5.81 0.70
C GLN A 73 21.81 6.21 1.51
N ALA A 74 22.06 5.56 2.65
CA ALA A 74 23.27 5.80 3.45
C ALA A 74 24.57 5.55 2.64
N THR A 75 24.59 4.49 1.83
CA THR A 75 25.72 4.19 0.93
C THR A 75 25.92 5.29 -0.11
N ILE A 76 24.83 5.81 -0.69
CA ILE A 76 24.88 6.89 -1.67
C ILE A 76 25.39 8.18 -1.03
N ASP A 77 24.95 8.51 0.19
CA ASP A 77 25.37 9.73 0.88
C ASP A 77 26.87 9.71 1.21
N GLU A 78 27.40 8.55 1.63
CA GLU A 78 28.85 8.35 1.82
C GLU A 78 29.62 8.53 0.50
N ARG A 79 29.10 7.98 -0.61
CA ARG A 79 29.71 8.12 -1.94
C ARG A 79 29.69 9.56 -2.42
N ILE A 80 28.60 10.29 -2.21
CA ILE A 80 28.50 11.72 -2.53
C ILE A 80 29.59 12.49 -1.79
N SER A 81 29.71 12.30 -0.48
CA SER A 81 30.75 12.96 0.34
C SER A 81 32.16 12.67 -0.18
N THR A 82 32.45 11.41 -0.51
CA THR A 82 33.75 11.00 -1.08
C THR A 82 34.04 11.65 -2.43
N ILE A 83 33.04 11.69 -3.32
CA ILE A 83 33.15 12.31 -4.64
C ILE A 83 33.35 13.83 -4.52
N GLU A 84 32.61 14.49 -3.63
CA GLU A 84 32.69 15.93 -3.42
C GLU A 84 34.03 16.36 -2.81
N SER A 85 34.59 15.55 -1.91
CA SER A 85 35.96 15.74 -1.40
C SER A 85 37.00 15.59 -2.51
N SER A 86 36.89 14.53 -3.32
CA SER A 86 37.79 14.30 -4.47
C SER A 86 37.71 15.43 -5.50
N ALA A 87 36.53 16.04 -5.67
CA ALA A 87 36.32 17.14 -6.60
C ALA A 87 37.10 18.42 -6.24
N GLN A 88 37.50 18.59 -4.97
CA GLN A 88 38.23 19.79 -4.53
C GLN A 88 39.72 19.76 -4.91
N THR A 89 40.28 18.57 -5.06
CA THR A 89 41.73 18.38 -5.27
C THR A 89 42.06 17.76 -6.63
N SER A 90 41.08 17.17 -7.31
CA SER A 90 41.28 16.53 -8.61
C SER A 90 41.28 17.53 -9.77
N ILE A 91 42.15 17.30 -10.74
CA ILE A 91 42.11 17.97 -12.06
C ILE A 91 40.82 17.68 -12.84
N PHE A 92 40.14 16.58 -12.51
CA PHE A 92 38.82 16.20 -13.05
C PHE A 92 37.67 16.67 -12.16
N GLY A 93 37.86 17.76 -11.41
CA GLY A 93 36.87 18.24 -10.43
C GLY A 93 35.50 18.52 -11.04
N LYS A 94 35.43 18.89 -12.32
CA LYS A 94 34.16 19.07 -13.04
C LYS A 94 33.43 17.74 -13.23
N GLU A 95 34.12 16.71 -13.66
CA GLU A 95 33.61 15.35 -13.86
C GLU A 95 33.14 14.74 -12.53
N PHE A 96 33.89 14.92 -11.45
CA PHE A 96 33.46 14.50 -10.11
C PHE A 96 32.19 15.24 -9.66
N LYS A 97 32.07 16.56 -9.89
CA LYS A 97 30.84 17.32 -9.57
C LYS A 97 29.63 16.83 -10.38
N THR A 98 29.82 16.51 -11.67
CA THR A 98 28.77 15.88 -12.49
C THR A 98 28.36 14.54 -11.89
N LYS A 99 29.34 13.70 -11.51
CA LYS A 99 29.06 12.40 -10.88
C LYS A 99 28.32 12.53 -9.55
N ALA A 100 28.71 13.47 -8.69
CA ALA A 100 28.00 13.75 -7.43
C ALA A 100 26.53 14.14 -7.70
N SER A 101 26.28 14.90 -8.76
CA SER A 101 24.92 15.31 -9.15
C SER A 101 24.06 14.11 -9.59
N GLU A 102 24.65 13.16 -10.33
CA GLU A 102 23.96 11.90 -10.68
C GLU A 102 23.59 11.08 -9.43
N TYR A 103 24.52 10.94 -8.47
CA TYR A 103 24.25 10.24 -7.20
C TYR A 103 23.17 10.95 -6.38
N LYS A 104 23.18 12.29 -6.34
CA LYS A 104 22.12 13.08 -5.68
C LYS A 104 20.76 12.87 -6.33
N ALA A 105 20.70 12.78 -7.67
CA ALA A 105 19.47 12.48 -8.38
C ALA A 105 18.94 11.08 -8.03
N LEU A 106 19.81 10.08 -7.91
CA LEU A 106 19.44 8.74 -7.46
C LEU A 106 18.94 8.72 -6.00
N SER A 107 19.62 9.41 -5.09
CA SER A 107 19.20 9.55 -3.68
C SER A 107 17.77 10.13 -3.59
N ASN A 108 17.47 11.16 -4.40
CA ASN A 108 16.13 11.74 -4.47
C ASN A 108 15.06 10.78 -5.03
N GLN A 109 15.42 9.87 -5.94
CA GLN A 109 14.50 8.84 -6.42
C GLN A 109 14.21 7.82 -5.31
N ILE A 110 15.24 7.38 -4.58
CA ILE A 110 15.09 6.45 -3.46
C ILE A 110 14.22 7.07 -2.36
N ALA A 111 14.40 8.34 -2.03
CA ALA A 111 13.56 9.04 -1.06
C ALA A 111 12.07 9.01 -1.45
N LYS A 112 11.76 9.23 -2.73
CA LYS A 112 10.37 9.11 -3.25
C LYS A 112 9.83 7.70 -3.15
N GLU A 113 10.64 6.69 -3.41
CA GLU A 113 10.23 5.30 -3.25
C GLU A 113 9.97 4.93 -1.79
N ILE A 114 10.80 5.41 -0.85
CA ILE A 114 10.57 5.28 0.59
C ILE A 114 9.23 5.92 0.97
N GLU A 115 8.94 7.14 0.52
CA GLU A 115 7.64 7.79 0.76
C GLU A 115 6.47 6.98 0.19
N ASN A 116 6.64 6.37 -0.98
CA ASN A 116 5.61 5.52 -1.58
C ASN A 116 5.38 4.24 -0.77
N GLN A 117 6.43 3.59 -0.28
CA GLN A 117 6.30 2.44 0.61
C GLN A 117 5.66 2.85 1.96
N GLN A 118 6.02 4.01 2.50
CA GLN A 118 5.43 4.50 3.75
C GLN A 118 3.92 4.69 3.63
N LYS A 119 3.43 5.20 2.48
CA LYS A 119 1.98 5.30 2.22
C LYS A 119 1.27 3.95 2.27
N ILE A 120 1.91 2.85 1.88
CA ILE A 120 1.32 1.50 1.97
C ILE A 120 1.13 1.13 3.44
N ILE A 121 2.13 1.41 4.28
CA ILE A 121 2.07 1.18 5.72
C ILE A 121 0.99 2.04 6.36
N ASP A 122 0.97 3.34 6.04
CA ASP A 122 -0.02 4.28 6.59
C ASP A 122 -1.45 3.89 6.20
N ASN A 123 -1.66 3.42 4.96
CA ASN A 123 -2.96 2.92 4.52
C ASN A 123 -3.39 1.67 5.29
N PHE A 124 -2.47 0.76 5.59
CA PHE A 124 -2.77 -0.42 6.39
C PHE A 124 -3.07 -0.07 7.86
N GLU A 125 -2.32 0.84 8.46
CA GLU A 125 -2.60 1.33 9.83
C GLU A 125 -3.96 2.04 9.89
N LEU A 126 -4.33 2.80 8.86
CA LEU A 126 -5.68 3.35 8.75
C LEU A 126 -6.73 2.24 8.67
N LEU A 127 -6.53 1.25 7.80
CA LEU A 127 -7.44 0.11 7.66
C LEU A 127 -7.60 -0.67 8.99
N LYS A 128 -6.52 -0.84 9.74
CA LYS A 128 -6.50 -1.44 11.08
C LYS A 128 -7.27 -0.61 12.10
N SER A 129 -7.21 0.72 12.02
CA SER A 129 -7.95 1.61 12.93
C SER A 129 -9.46 1.66 12.68
N LEU A 130 -9.90 1.26 11.48
CA LEU A 130 -11.31 1.23 11.08
C LEU A 130 -11.98 -0.11 11.42
N ARG A 131 -11.18 -1.13 11.73
CA ARG A 131 -11.62 -2.47 12.14
C ARG A 131 -11.81 -2.53 13.65
#